data_AF-A0A164QHH0-F1
#
_entry.id   AF-A0A164QHH0-F1
#
_cell.length_a   1.000
_cell.length_b   1.000
_cell.length_c   1.000
_cell.angle_alpha   90.00
_cell.angle_beta   90.00
_cell.angle_gamma   90.00
#
_symmetry.space_group_name_H-M   'P 1'
#
loop_
_entity.id
_entity.type
_entity.pdbx_description
1 polymer ?
#
loop_
_entity_poly.entity_id
_entity_poly.type
_entity_poly.pdbx_seq_one_letter_code
_entity_poly.pdbx_strand_id
1 'polypeptide(L)'
;MEELWATLNDNADKMEKFSHQGRADPGKSVKETVEERLLLAREANRNNVLFGLGGGFAAQGMADTNEAPSPIGMMHSVNLLRKIVIEDYDGGAAPDFSQVPPLLSRIRELFRVFYNFKVTSIRTPDLILCDFDHVFDVSVIMHEVGLTLQLDPPRLQALMDQIGDEFEKVVLDTEPDVGPYREATAEYMDMYGIKPSGQVYWRLFRMFEKANEDDAVYATGWFYIDILVAFMLGTAETAEQKRLQKKALEKLVFWSCDKKIRGAFGDCLADSMRPIYWDNDLLTRFCQAGGLGAILGDGGMNVSSGIAGTAIRTLPDAVWDMESDNSLPTTSKLLLDLGEMSKHRTADDIFLYGCHNIYKRYGIAPFIRAGESDEWHEPEFFCYVAQRLQDEGLPSRTEEEWKKLLGDFRKMPVTVRGRYRWSGLDSAGRWQFIDYYGCDNRDCSEKAELLRHCQRPTGDEAINKEMDRRLYEWGKNMVICDACRSKPYCGVNCQQAAASSHAARCALIQRRQNQAINPPPADPMGWFQE
;
A
#
# COMPACT_ATOMS: atom_id res chain seq x y z
N MET A 1 -13.86 -26.86 -1.27
CA MET A 1 -13.74 -25.72 -2.21
C MET A 1 -14.97 -24.83 -2.14
N GLU A 2 -16.19 -25.34 -2.33
CA GLU A 2 -17.43 -24.53 -2.18
C GLU A 2 -17.61 -23.94 -0.78
N GLU A 3 -17.31 -24.70 0.29
CA GLU A 3 -17.33 -24.20 1.67
C GLU A 3 -16.30 -23.09 1.93
N LEU A 4 -15.13 -23.19 1.30
CA LEU A 4 -14.09 -22.15 1.39
C LEU A 4 -14.54 -20.87 0.70
N TRP A 5 -15.17 -20.99 -0.48
CA TRP A 5 -15.75 -19.85 -1.20
C TRP A 5 -16.91 -19.19 -0.47
N ALA A 6 -17.80 -19.99 0.14
CA ALA A 6 -18.88 -19.46 0.96
C ALA A 6 -18.35 -18.70 2.18
N THR A 7 -17.30 -19.22 2.82
CA THR A 7 -16.62 -18.56 3.94
C THR A 7 -15.95 -17.25 3.51
N LEU A 8 -15.27 -17.24 2.35
CA LEU A 8 -14.63 -16.04 1.81
C LEU A 8 -15.64 -14.92 1.52
N ASN A 9 -16.77 -15.25 0.91
CA ASN A 9 -17.81 -14.27 0.60
C ASN A 9 -18.47 -13.73 1.88
N ASP A 10 -18.81 -14.61 2.83
CA ASP A 10 -19.37 -14.20 4.13
C ASP A 10 -18.41 -13.29 4.92
N ASN A 11 -17.11 -13.59 4.87
CA ASN A 11 -16.09 -12.77 5.53
C ASN A 11 -15.91 -11.41 4.83
N ALA A 12 -15.94 -11.36 3.49
CA ALA A 12 -15.89 -10.09 2.75
C ALA A 12 -17.10 -9.18 3.08
N ASP A 13 -18.30 -9.76 3.14
CA ASP A 13 -19.52 -9.01 3.51
C ASP A 13 -19.47 -8.49 4.96
N LYS A 14 -18.92 -9.28 5.89
CA LYS A 14 -18.69 -8.85 7.29
C LYS A 14 -17.67 -7.72 7.36
N MET A 15 -16.54 -7.84 6.68
CA MET A 15 -15.50 -6.82 6.64
C MET A 15 -16.05 -5.50 6.11
N GLU A 16 -16.79 -5.54 4.99
CA GLU A 16 -17.47 -4.37 4.44
C GLU A 16 -18.42 -3.76 5.47
N LYS A 17 -19.30 -4.58 6.06
CA LYS A 17 -20.24 -4.13 7.11
C LYS A 17 -19.52 -3.48 8.29
N PHE A 18 -18.48 -4.10 8.83
CA PHE A 18 -17.73 -3.61 9.99
C PHE A 18 -16.96 -2.31 9.68
N SER A 19 -16.51 -2.12 8.43
CA SER A 19 -15.86 -0.88 8.01
C SER A 19 -16.78 0.36 8.16
N HIS A 20 -18.10 0.18 8.07
CA HIS A 20 -19.10 1.25 8.23
C HIS A 20 -19.63 1.40 9.67
N GLN A 21 -19.19 0.56 10.62
CA GLN A 21 -19.67 0.59 12.02
C GLN A 21 -18.81 1.46 12.94
N GLY A 22 -19.32 1.74 14.15
CA GLY A 22 -18.57 2.48 15.16
C GLY A 22 -18.47 3.98 14.90
N ARG A 23 -19.37 4.55 14.08
CA ARG A 23 -19.55 6.00 14.01
C ARG A 23 -20.17 6.48 15.31
N ALA A 24 -19.64 7.54 15.90
CA ALA A 24 -20.18 8.14 17.12
C ALA A 24 -21.66 8.49 16.94
N ASP A 25 -22.49 7.97 17.84
CA ASP A 25 -23.94 8.13 17.87
C ASP A 25 -24.34 8.64 19.26
N PRO A 26 -25.07 9.76 19.39
CA PRO A 26 -25.56 10.26 20.68
C PRO A 26 -26.32 9.23 21.53
N GLY A 27 -26.86 8.17 20.91
CA GLY A 27 -27.56 7.08 21.60
C GLY A 27 -26.68 5.96 22.13
N LYS A 28 -25.37 5.95 21.86
CA LYS A 28 -24.43 4.89 22.25
C LYS A 28 -23.40 5.40 23.24
N SER A 29 -23.01 4.53 24.17
CA SER A 29 -21.85 4.78 25.02
C SER A 29 -20.55 4.72 24.22
N VAL A 30 -19.49 5.35 24.75
CA VAL A 30 -18.13 5.23 24.20
C VAL A 30 -17.71 3.77 24.11
N LYS A 31 -17.97 3.00 25.18
CA LYS A 31 -17.64 1.56 25.24
C LYS A 31 -18.31 0.76 24.11
N GLU A 32 -19.61 0.91 23.91
CA GLU A 32 -20.33 0.23 22.82
C GLU A 32 -19.77 0.61 21.45
N THR A 33 -19.43 1.89 21.26
CA THR A 33 -18.84 2.38 20.01
C THR A 33 -17.44 1.80 19.78
N VAL A 34 -16.60 1.72 20.81
CA VAL A 34 -15.27 1.09 20.76
C VAL A 34 -15.38 -0.40 20.42
N GLU A 35 -16.33 -1.12 21.04
CA GLU A 35 -16.56 -2.54 20.75
C GLU A 35 -16.94 -2.76 19.27
N GLU A 36 -17.80 -1.91 18.70
CA GLU A 36 -18.13 -1.94 17.26
C GLU A 36 -16.92 -1.63 16.38
N ARG A 37 -16.08 -0.67 16.77
CA ARG A 37 -14.86 -0.33 16.04
C ARG A 37 -13.90 -1.52 15.98
N LEU A 38 -13.70 -2.22 17.10
CA LEU A 38 -12.77 -3.36 17.21
C LEU A 38 -13.18 -4.59 16.39
N LEU A 39 -14.43 -4.70 15.93
CA LEU A 39 -14.89 -5.85 15.13
C LEU A 39 -14.12 -6.00 13.82
N LEU A 40 -13.77 -4.89 13.17
CA LEU A 40 -13.03 -4.91 11.91
C LEU A 40 -11.63 -5.52 12.10
N ALA A 41 -10.85 -4.99 13.05
CA ALA A 41 -9.52 -5.49 13.38
C ALA A 41 -9.54 -6.99 13.79
N ARG A 42 -10.54 -7.40 14.59
CA ARG A 42 -10.70 -8.81 15.02
C ARG A 42 -11.00 -9.73 13.84
N GLU A 43 -11.89 -9.34 12.95
CA GLU A 43 -12.25 -10.14 11.77
C GLU A 43 -11.11 -10.16 10.74
N ALA A 44 -10.38 -9.06 10.57
CA ALA A 44 -9.17 -9.00 9.75
C ALA A 44 -8.11 -9.99 10.25
N ASN A 45 -7.80 -9.97 11.56
CA ASN A 45 -6.84 -10.90 12.14
C ASN A 45 -7.30 -12.36 12.02
N ARG A 46 -8.59 -12.63 12.25
CA ARG A 46 -9.15 -13.98 12.08
C ARG A 46 -8.97 -14.49 10.65
N ASN A 47 -9.24 -13.64 9.65
CA ASN A 47 -9.01 -13.98 8.24
C ASN A 47 -7.53 -14.26 7.99
N ASN A 48 -6.65 -13.38 8.44
CA ASN A 48 -5.20 -13.56 8.24
C ASN A 48 -4.72 -14.89 8.86
N VAL A 49 -5.16 -15.24 10.07
CA VAL A 49 -4.83 -16.53 10.70
C VAL A 49 -5.39 -17.71 9.90
N LEU A 50 -6.65 -17.66 9.46
CA LEU A 50 -7.30 -18.74 8.70
C LEU A 50 -6.55 -19.06 7.40
N PHE A 51 -5.99 -18.05 6.74
CA PHE A 51 -5.27 -18.20 5.48
C PHE A 51 -3.76 -18.42 5.65
N GLY A 52 -3.26 -18.56 6.88
CA GLY A 52 -1.83 -18.69 7.14
C GLY A 52 -1.04 -17.41 6.81
N LEU A 53 -1.73 -16.26 6.74
CA LEU A 53 -1.20 -14.93 6.48
C LEU A 53 -1.09 -14.09 7.76
N GLY A 54 -1.24 -14.70 8.94
CA GLY A 54 -1.25 -14.04 10.25
C GLY A 54 0.04 -13.28 10.61
N GLY A 55 1.13 -13.52 9.89
CA GLY A 55 2.39 -12.75 10.00
C GLY A 55 2.89 -12.61 11.44
N GLY A 56 3.44 -11.45 11.76
CA GLY A 56 3.91 -11.09 13.10
C GLY A 56 2.80 -10.99 14.14
N PHE A 57 1.56 -10.69 13.74
CA PHE A 57 0.42 -10.61 14.67
C PHE A 57 -0.01 -11.97 15.25
N ALA A 58 0.17 -13.05 14.48
CA ALA A 58 -0.06 -14.41 14.93
C ALA A 58 1.14 -15.01 15.68
N ALA A 59 2.23 -14.27 15.86
CA ALA A 59 3.41 -14.77 16.56
C ALA A 59 3.12 -14.94 18.06
N GLN A 60 3.46 -16.11 18.58
CA GLN A 60 3.28 -16.43 20.00
C GLN A 60 4.40 -15.86 20.86
N GLY A 61 4.02 -15.42 22.07
CA GLY A 61 4.93 -15.00 23.13
C GLY A 61 5.87 -16.12 23.58
N MET A 62 6.75 -15.80 24.53
CA MET A 62 7.81 -16.72 24.97
C MET A 62 7.60 -17.27 26.38
N ALA A 63 6.80 -16.58 27.21
CA ALA A 63 6.45 -17.03 28.54
C ALA A 63 5.19 -17.92 28.50
N ASP A 64 5.06 -18.80 29.50
CA ASP A 64 3.85 -19.62 29.65
C ASP A 64 2.70 -18.73 30.14
N THR A 65 1.64 -18.66 29.34
CA THR A 65 0.45 -17.85 29.62
C THR A 65 -0.51 -18.50 30.61
N ASN A 66 -0.25 -19.75 31.02
CA ASN A 66 -0.97 -20.38 32.14
C ASN A 66 -0.50 -19.85 33.51
N GLU A 67 0.64 -19.17 33.57
CA GLU A 67 1.12 -18.50 34.77
C GLU A 67 0.59 -17.07 34.86
N ALA A 68 0.52 -16.51 36.08
CA ALA A 68 0.10 -15.13 36.24
C ALA A 68 1.12 -14.19 35.56
N PRO A 69 0.66 -13.13 34.85
CA PRO A 69 1.55 -12.18 34.19
C PRO A 69 2.58 -11.59 35.15
N SER A 70 3.81 -11.41 34.66
CA SER A 70 4.86 -10.77 35.45
C SER A 70 4.46 -9.33 35.77
N PRO A 71 4.66 -8.81 37.00
CA PRO A 71 4.38 -7.41 37.34
C PRO A 71 5.16 -6.37 36.50
N ILE A 72 6.14 -6.80 35.72
CA ILE A 72 6.91 -5.98 34.78
C ILE A 72 6.86 -6.53 33.35
N GLY A 73 5.93 -7.46 33.11
CA GLY A 73 5.66 -8.15 31.84
C GLY A 73 4.77 -7.35 30.90
N MET A 74 4.63 -7.87 29.68
CA MET A 74 3.85 -7.26 28.60
C MET A 74 2.39 -7.17 28.98
N MET A 75 1.79 -8.29 29.41
CA MET A 75 0.36 -8.33 29.71
C MET A 75 0.02 -7.54 30.98
N HIS A 76 0.92 -7.46 31.96
CA HIS A 76 0.73 -6.54 33.08
C HIS A 76 0.73 -5.08 32.61
N SER A 77 1.71 -4.69 31.78
CA SER A 77 1.86 -3.31 31.32
C SER A 77 0.64 -2.86 30.50
N VAL A 78 0.17 -3.69 29.56
CA VAL A 78 -0.98 -3.35 28.72
C VAL A 78 -2.29 -3.32 29.50
N ASN A 79 -2.48 -4.25 30.45
CA ASN A 79 -3.67 -4.26 31.30
C ASN A 79 -3.68 -3.10 32.30
N LEU A 80 -2.53 -2.69 32.83
CA LEU A 80 -2.43 -1.52 33.69
C LEU A 80 -2.71 -0.23 32.92
N LEU A 81 -2.20 -0.12 31.68
CA LEU A 81 -2.54 1.00 30.79
C LEU A 81 -4.05 1.07 30.54
N ARG A 82 -4.67 -0.06 30.19
CA ARG A 82 -6.12 -0.18 29.99
C ARG A 82 -6.90 0.21 31.24
N LYS A 83 -6.48 -0.27 32.42
CA LYS A 83 -7.10 0.07 33.70
C LYS A 83 -7.05 1.58 33.97
N ILE A 84 -5.90 2.22 33.80
CA ILE A 84 -5.72 3.66 34.10
C ILE A 84 -6.56 4.51 33.15
N VAL A 85 -6.50 4.23 31.85
CA VAL A 85 -7.15 5.06 30.82
C VAL A 85 -8.66 4.80 30.75
N ILE A 86 -9.08 3.55 30.96
CA ILE A 86 -10.48 3.16 30.81
C ILE A 86 -11.16 3.00 32.17
N GLU A 87 -10.75 2.00 32.95
CA GLU A 87 -11.51 1.54 34.12
C GLU A 87 -11.51 2.54 35.28
N ASP A 88 -10.36 3.11 35.62
CA ASP A 88 -10.23 4.08 36.72
C ASP A 88 -10.97 5.38 36.39
N TYR A 89 -10.87 5.83 35.14
CA TYR A 89 -11.59 7.02 34.67
C TYR A 89 -13.11 6.80 34.65
N ASP A 90 -13.58 5.69 34.08
CA ASP A 90 -15.02 5.35 34.03
C ASP A 90 -15.61 5.11 35.43
N GLY A 91 -14.80 4.56 36.35
CA GLY A 91 -15.18 4.33 37.75
C GLY A 91 -15.19 5.59 38.61
N GLY A 92 -14.78 6.75 38.08
CA GLY A 92 -14.65 8.00 38.83
C GLY A 92 -13.53 7.99 39.86
N ALA A 93 -12.60 7.03 39.79
CA ALA A 93 -11.35 7.09 40.54
C ALA A 93 -10.44 8.17 39.93
N ALA A 94 -9.48 8.69 40.69
CA ALA A 94 -8.46 9.57 40.13
C ALA A 94 -7.42 8.71 39.39
N PRO A 95 -7.39 8.69 38.04
CA PRO A 95 -6.45 7.87 37.29
C PRO A 95 -5.03 8.42 37.45
N ASP A 96 -4.05 7.52 37.65
CA ASP A 96 -2.64 7.90 37.69
C ASP A 96 -2.07 7.99 36.27
N PHE A 97 -2.41 9.06 35.54
CA PHE A 97 -1.93 9.26 34.18
C PHE A 97 -0.42 9.37 34.09
N SER A 98 0.29 9.68 35.18
CA SER A 98 1.76 9.74 35.20
C SER A 98 2.43 8.40 34.79
N GLN A 99 1.73 7.28 34.93
CA GLN A 99 2.21 5.96 34.51
C GLN A 99 2.05 5.70 33.01
N VAL A 100 1.26 6.48 32.27
CA VAL A 100 0.98 6.20 30.86
C VAL A 100 2.25 6.24 29.98
N PRO A 101 3.09 7.30 30.01
CA PRO A 101 4.32 7.34 29.22
C PRO A 101 5.31 6.19 29.51
N PRO A 102 5.63 5.83 30.76
CA PRO A 102 6.52 4.70 31.02
C PRO A 102 5.91 3.35 30.62
N LEU A 103 4.59 3.16 30.75
CA LEU A 103 3.93 1.95 30.28
C LEU A 103 4.02 1.78 28.76
N LEU A 104 3.75 2.85 28.00
CA LEU A 104 3.90 2.84 26.54
C LEU A 104 5.35 2.53 26.11
N SER A 105 6.32 3.14 26.78
CA SER A 105 7.74 2.89 26.54
C SER A 105 8.10 1.44 26.83
N ARG A 106 7.58 0.87 27.92
CA ARG A 106 7.81 -0.52 28.32
C ARG A 106 7.20 -1.51 27.34
N ILE A 107 5.98 -1.28 26.88
CA ILE A 107 5.31 -2.14 25.88
C ILE A 107 6.14 -2.16 24.58
N ARG A 108 6.60 -1.00 24.11
CA ARG A 108 7.48 -0.90 22.93
C ARG A 108 8.80 -1.64 23.14
N GLU A 109 9.44 -1.48 24.30
CA GLU A 109 10.68 -2.18 24.65
C GLU A 109 10.49 -3.71 24.59
N LEU A 110 9.41 -4.23 25.18
CA LEU A 110 9.13 -5.67 25.21
C LEU A 110 8.81 -6.23 23.82
N PHE A 111 8.11 -5.48 22.96
CA PHE A 111 7.96 -5.86 21.56
C PHE A 111 9.29 -5.89 20.82
N ARG A 112 10.19 -4.93 21.10
CA ARG A 112 11.53 -4.92 20.52
C ARG A 112 12.36 -6.11 20.98
N VAL A 113 12.31 -6.46 22.27
CA VAL A 113 12.96 -7.67 22.82
C VAL A 113 12.43 -8.93 22.12
N PHE A 114 11.11 -9.08 22.04
CA PHE A 114 10.45 -10.19 21.38
C PHE A 114 10.88 -10.31 19.91
N TYR A 115 10.80 -9.21 19.18
CA TYR A 115 11.17 -9.16 17.77
C TYR A 115 12.64 -9.48 17.54
N ASN A 116 13.55 -8.86 18.30
CA ASN A 116 14.98 -9.13 18.19
C ASN A 116 15.26 -10.62 18.36
N PHE A 117 14.57 -11.30 19.28
CA PHE A 117 14.64 -12.74 19.38
C PHE A 117 14.08 -13.47 18.16
N LYS A 118 12.91 -13.10 17.63
CA LYS A 118 12.36 -13.75 16.42
C LYS A 118 13.29 -13.63 15.22
N VAL A 119 13.93 -12.47 15.04
CA VAL A 119 14.86 -12.22 13.94
C VAL A 119 16.20 -12.92 14.12
N THR A 120 16.79 -12.85 15.31
CA THR A 120 18.18 -13.28 15.56
C THR A 120 18.31 -14.66 16.19
N SER A 121 17.21 -15.20 16.75
CA SER A 121 17.20 -16.36 17.65
C SER A 121 18.06 -16.22 18.91
N ILE A 122 18.56 -15.01 19.22
CA ILE A 122 19.36 -14.74 20.41
C ILE A 122 18.43 -14.55 21.61
N ARG A 123 18.54 -15.45 22.59
CA ARG A 123 17.75 -15.37 23.82
C ARG A 123 18.32 -14.31 24.76
N THR A 124 17.45 -13.43 25.25
CA THR A 124 17.75 -12.50 26.35
C THR A 124 16.92 -12.88 27.58
N PRO A 125 17.36 -12.52 28.80
CA PRO A 125 16.59 -12.76 30.01
C PRO A 125 15.18 -12.17 29.97
N ASP A 126 15.01 -11.02 29.31
CA ASP A 126 13.74 -10.29 29.24
C ASP A 126 12.66 -11.00 28.39
N LEU A 127 12.99 -12.06 27.65
CA LEU A 127 11.99 -12.83 26.90
C LEU A 127 10.92 -13.47 27.80
N ILE A 128 11.25 -13.74 29.07
CA ILE A 128 10.28 -14.23 30.05
C ILE A 128 9.17 -13.20 30.36
N LEU A 129 9.36 -11.95 29.94
CA LEU A 129 8.43 -10.84 30.14
C LEU A 129 7.52 -10.63 28.92
N CYS A 130 7.72 -11.40 27.84
CA CYS A 130 6.86 -11.45 26.66
C CYS A 130 5.74 -12.49 26.88
N ASP A 131 4.84 -12.20 27.82
CA ASP A 131 3.86 -13.10 28.42
C ASP A 131 2.45 -13.00 27.81
N PHE A 132 2.36 -13.11 26.48
CA PHE A 132 1.12 -13.04 25.71
C PHE A 132 0.94 -14.27 24.81
N ASP A 133 -0.32 -14.63 24.53
CA ASP A 133 -0.63 -15.76 23.65
C ASP A 133 -0.24 -15.44 22.20
N HIS A 134 -0.70 -14.31 21.68
CA HIS A 134 -0.33 -13.79 20.37
C HIS A 134 -0.09 -12.27 20.44
N VAL A 135 0.75 -11.76 19.54
CA VAL A 135 0.99 -10.30 19.43
C VAL A 135 -0.30 -9.51 19.22
N PHE A 136 -1.27 -10.10 18.50
CA PHE A 136 -2.58 -9.48 18.31
C PHE A 136 -3.33 -9.23 19.63
N ASP A 137 -3.17 -10.08 20.64
CA ASP A 137 -3.85 -9.94 21.94
C ASP A 137 -3.40 -8.69 22.70
N VAL A 138 -2.15 -8.28 22.51
CA VAL A 138 -1.63 -7.01 23.02
C VAL A 138 -2.11 -5.86 22.12
N SER A 139 -2.03 -6.03 20.81
CA SER A 139 -2.34 -4.99 19.81
C SER A 139 -3.81 -4.54 19.89
N VAL A 140 -4.74 -5.47 20.08
CA VAL A 140 -6.17 -5.17 20.16
C VAL A 140 -6.52 -4.38 21.43
N ILE A 141 -5.82 -4.62 22.54
CA ILE A 141 -5.98 -3.82 23.76
C ILE A 141 -5.40 -2.41 23.54
N MET A 142 -4.24 -2.30 22.91
CA MET A 142 -3.66 -1.01 22.53
C MET A 142 -4.63 -0.21 21.64
N HIS A 143 -5.28 -0.86 20.68
CA HIS A 143 -6.32 -0.25 19.86
C HIS A 143 -7.56 0.16 20.68
N GLU A 144 -8.03 -0.67 21.62
CA GLU A 144 -9.16 -0.34 22.52
C GLU A 144 -8.88 0.95 23.32
N VAL A 145 -7.68 1.07 23.89
CA VAL A 145 -7.25 2.25 24.65
C VAL A 145 -7.17 3.48 23.74
N GLY A 146 -6.56 3.33 22.56
CA GLY A 146 -6.43 4.40 21.56
C GLY A 146 -7.80 4.92 21.10
N LEU A 147 -8.70 4.01 20.68
CA LEU A 147 -10.06 4.33 20.28
C LEU A 147 -10.86 4.99 21.40
N THR A 148 -10.68 4.57 22.65
CA THR A 148 -11.36 5.18 23.79
C THR A 148 -10.95 6.66 23.94
N LEU A 149 -9.67 6.98 23.82
CA LEU A 149 -9.18 8.35 23.83
C LEU A 149 -9.60 9.14 22.58
N GLN A 150 -9.69 8.47 21.42
CA GLN A 150 -10.19 9.06 20.18
C GLN A 150 -11.67 9.46 20.27
N LEU A 151 -12.49 8.64 20.92
CA LEU A 151 -13.95 8.82 21.01
C LEU A 151 -14.40 9.60 22.26
N ASP A 152 -13.49 9.88 23.20
CA ASP A 152 -13.75 10.63 24.44
C ASP A 152 -12.78 11.83 24.57
N PRO A 153 -13.03 12.95 23.88
CA PRO A 153 -12.17 14.13 23.94
C PRO A 153 -11.94 14.69 25.36
N PRO A 154 -12.95 14.74 26.26
CA PRO A 154 -12.71 15.10 27.66
C PRO A 154 -11.64 14.25 28.36
N ARG A 155 -11.65 12.93 28.11
CA ARG A 155 -10.66 12.01 28.69
C ARG A 155 -9.26 12.26 28.15
N LEU A 156 -9.12 12.48 26.82
CA LEU A 156 -7.85 12.86 26.23
C LEU A 156 -7.35 14.20 26.81
N GLN A 157 -8.24 15.19 26.98
CA GLN A 157 -7.87 16.47 27.56
C GLN A 157 -7.38 16.32 29.01
N ALA A 158 -8.07 15.52 29.83
CA ALA A 158 -7.67 15.25 31.22
C ALA A 158 -6.28 14.59 31.31
N LEU A 159 -5.95 13.71 30.35
CA LEU A 159 -4.63 13.12 30.23
C LEU A 159 -3.59 14.18 29.82
N MET A 160 -3.87 14.98 28.80
CA MET A 160 -2.97 16.04 28.34
C MET A 160 -2.71 17.12 29.40
N ASP A 161 -3.70 17.43 30.23
CA ASP A 161 -3.56 18.41 31.32
C ASP A 161 -2.57 17.94 32.40
N GLN A 162 -2.42 16.62 32.59
CA GLN A 162 -1.51 16.06 33.60
C GLN A 162 -0.12 15.76 33.05
N ILE A 163 -0.03 15.27 31.82
CA ILE A 163 1.21 14.68 31.27
C ILE A 163 1.48 15.09 29.81
N GLY A 164 0.93 16.20 29.33
CA GLY A 164 0.95 16.56 27.91
C GLY A 164 2.34 16.56 27.27
N ASP A 165 3.35 17.10 27.97
CA ASP A 165 4.72 17.17 27.47
C ASP A 165 5.38 15.79 27.35
N GLU A 166 5.25 14.92 28.36
CA GLU A 166 5.78 13.54 28.28
C GLU A 166 4.99 12.69 27.29
N PHE A 167 3.67 12.86 27.23
CA PHE A 167 2.81 12.11 26.32
C PHE A 167 3.13 12.46 24.87
N GLU A 168 3.25 13.75 24.54
CA GLU A 168 3.64 14.21 23.21
C GLU A 168 4.97 13.58 22.75
N LYS A 169 5.98 13.56 23.62
CA LYS A 169 7.28 12.96 23.28
C LYS A 169 7.12 11.49 22.88
N VAL A 170 6.31 10.74 23.61
CA VAL A 170 6.07 9.33 23.31
C VAL A 170 5.25 9.15 22.03
N VAL A 171 4.16 9.89 21.84
CA VAL A 171 3.22 9.63 20.72
C VAL A 171 3.53 10.41 19.43
N LEU A 172 3.98 11.66 19.54
CA LEU A 172 4.23 12.54 18.38
C LEU A 172 5.70 12.60 18.00
N ASP A 173 6.64 12.59 18.95
CA ASP A 173 8.07 12.70 18.61
C ASP A 173 8.76 11.38 18.33
N THR A 174 8.25 10.28 18.87
CA THR A 174 8.91 9.00 18.64
C THR A 174 8.64 8.49 17.23
N GLU A 175 9.71 8.16 16.51
CA GLU A 175 9.63 7.54 15.19
C GLU A 175 9.03 6.14 15.28
N PRO A 176 8.27 5.70 14.25
CA PRO A 176 7.84 4.32 14.19
C PRO A 176 9.07 3.45 14.00
N ASP A 177 9.12 2.34 14.73
CA ASP A 177 10.11 1.33 14.44
C ASP A 177 9.83 0.77 13.04
N VAL A 178 10.86 0.59 12.19
CA VAL A 178 10.81 -0.19 10.95
C VAL A 178 11.79 -1.36 11.11
N GLY A 179 11.34 -2.55 10.76
CA GLY A 179 12.03 -3.81 10.90
C GLY A 179 12.97 -4.05 9.70
N PRO A 180 14.15 -4.64 9.94
CA PRO A 180 15.15 -4.91 8.92
C PRO A 180 14.68 -5.75 7.73
N TYR A 181 13.70 -6.65 7.87
CA TYR A 181 13.24 -7.45 6.73
C TYR A 181 12.40 -6.62 5.78
N ARG A 182 11.59 -5.69 6.29
CA ARG A 182 10.81 -4.75 5.52
C ARG A 182 11.72 -3.69 4.87
N GLU A 183 12.74 -3.21 5.57
CA GLU A 183 13.79 -2.36 4.99
C GLU A 183 14.51 -3.08 3.85
N ALA A 184 15.01 -4.29 4.10
CA ALA A 184 15.70 -5.09 3.09
C ALA A 184 14.80 -5.45 1.90
N THR A 185 13.49 -5.65 2.13
CA THR A 185 12.52 -5.88 1.05
C THR A 185 12.34 -4.64 0.19
N ALA A 186 12.20 -3.47 0.81
CA ALA A 186 12.13 -2.20 0.09
C ALA A 186 13.41 -1.95 -0.72
N GLU A 187 14.59 -2.09 -0.11
CA GLU A 187 15.87 -1.95 -0.80
C GLU A 187 16.03 -2.95 -1.95
N TYR A 188 15.60 -4.20 -1.75
CA TYR A 188 15.68 -5.24 -2.78
C TYR A 188 14.74 -4.98 -3.96
N MET A 189 13.56 -4.42 -3.70
CA MET A 189 12.66 -3.94 -4.75
C MET A 189 13.28 -2.80 -5.55
N ASP A 190 13.88 -1.83 -4.85
CA ASP A 190 14.52 -0.68 -5.46
C ASP A 190 15.72 -1.11 -6.32
N MET A 191 16.48 -2.13 -5.88
CA MET A 191 17.66 -2.64 -6.61
C MET A 191 17.34 -3.45 -7.87
N TYR A 192 16.37 -4.37 -7.83
CA TYR A 192 16.15 -5.34 -8.91
C TYR A 192 14.99 -5.00 -9.83
N GLY A 193 14.23 -3.96 -9.50
CA GLY A 193 12.97 -3.68 -10.15
C GLY A 193 11.94 -4.81 -9.98
N ILE A 194 10.79 -4.66 -10.67
CA ILE A 194 9.51 -5.23 -10.24
C ILE A 194 8.95 -6.33 -11.17
N LYS A 195 9.79 -6.92 -12.05
CA LYS A 195 9.61 -8.34 -12.43
C LYS A 195 10.89 -9.08 -12.14
N PRO A 196 11.07 -9.44 -10.87
CA PRO A 196 11.75 -10.68 -10.59
C PRO A 196 11.14 -11.77 -11.49
N SER A 197 11.96 -12.47 -12.27
CA SER A 197 11.52 -13.66 -13.01
C SER A 197 12.33 -14.85 -12.55
N GLY A 198 11.73 -16.04 -12.60
CA GLY A 198 12.35 -17.24 -12.07
C GLY A 198 12.70 -17.10 -10.58
N GLN A 199 13.97 -17.27 -10.24
CA GLN A 199 14.42 -17.33 -8.84
C GLN A 199 14.31 -16.00 -8.09
N VAL A 200 14.44 -14.87 -8.79
CA VAL A 200 14.34 -13.54 -8.16
C VAL A 200 12.92 -13.36 -7.61
N TYR A 201 11.89 -13.85 -8.30
CA TYR A 201 10.48 -13.74 -7.89
C TYR A 201 10.22 -14.49 -6.60
N TRP A 202 10.63 -15.75 -6.59
CA TRP A 202 10.54 -16.58 -5.40
C TRP A 202 11.39 -16.04 -4.24
N ARG A 203 12.44 -15.28 -4.52
CA ARG A 203 13.21 -14.59 -3.49
C ARG A 203 12.45 -13.37 -2.95
N LEU A 204 11.93 -12.50 -3.80
CA LEU A 204 11.13 -11.35 -3.37
C LEU A 204 9.89 -11.79 -2.60
N PHE A 205 9.16 -12.81 -3.09
CA PHE A 205 8.01 -13.39 -2.41
C PHE A 205 8.37 -13.88 -1.01
N ARG A 206 9.47 -14.63 -0.86
CA ARG A 206 9.95 -15.08 0.46
C ARG A 206 10.42 -13.92 1.35
N MET A 207 10.98 -12.87 0.77
CA MET A 207 11.34 -11.67 1.52
C MET A 207 10.11 -10.94 2.04
N PHE A 208 9.03 -10.86 1.24
CA PHE A 208 7.74 -10.36 1.69
C PHE A 208 7.10 -11.19 2.80
N GLU A 209 7.06 -12.52 2.63
CA GLU A 209 6.58 -13.41 3.70
C GLU A 209 7.35 -13.18 5.00
N LYS A 210 8.66 -12.96 4.89
CA LYS A 210 9.51 -12.66 6.03
C LYS A 210 9.32 -11.24 6.58
N ALA A 211 9.06 -10.25 5.72
CA ALA A 211 8.75 -8.88 6.13
C ALA A 211 7.44 -8.80 6.92
N ASN A 212 6.49 -9.72 6.71
CA ASN A 212 5.29 -9.82 7.55
C ASN A 212 5.61 -10.23 9.00
N GLU A 213 6.76 -10.89 9.25
CA GLU A 213 7.20 -11.15 10.64
C GLU A 213 7.55 -9.84 11.38
N ASP A 214 7.92 -8.78 10.65
CA ASP A 214 8.21 -7.46 11.23
C ASP A 214 6.97 -6.79 11.81
N ASP A 215 5.77 -7.22 11.43
CA ASP A 215 4.51 -6.65 11.91
C ASP A 215 4.39 -6.69 13.44
N ALA A 216 5.11 -7.61 14.09
CA ALA A 216 5.15 -7.70 15.55
C ALA A 216 5.75 -6.46 16.23
N VAL A 217 6.71 -5.79 15.59
CA VAL A 217 7.32 -4.55 16.11
C VAL A 217 6.34 -3.38 16.03
N TYR A 218 5.43 -3.43 15.05
CA TYR A 218 4.49 -2.37 14.73
C TYR A 218 3.15 -2.52 15.44
N ALA A 219 3.00 -3.54 16.29
CA ALA A 219 1.79 -3.82 17.05
C ALA A 219 1.24 -2.62 17.84
N THR A 220 2.13 -1.76 18.32
CA THR A 220 1.75 -0.52 19.02
C THR A 220 1.20 0.57 18.10
N GLY A 221 1.37 0.43 16.78
CA GLY A 221 0.93 1.37 15.75
C GLY A 221 -0.54 1.72 15.86
N TRP A 222 -1.40 0.74 16.18
CA TRP A 222 -2.83 0.95 16.44
C TRP A 222 -3.08 2.12 17.40
N PHE A 223 -2.49 2.07 18.60
CA PHE A 223 -2.63 3.13 19.60
C PHE A 223 -2.10 4.47 19.09
N TYR A 224 -0.90 4.50 18.50
CA TYR A 224 -0.32 5.75 18.04
C TYR A 224 -1.18 6.42 16.97
N ILE A 225 -1.70 5.66 16.01
CA ILE A 225 -2.53 6.20 14.93
C ILE A 225 -3.88 6.69 15.48
N ASP A 226 -4.50 5.93 16.38
CA ASP A 226 -5.74 6.37 17.03
C ASP A 226 -5.56 7.73 17.71
N ILE A 227 -4.44 7.94 18.41
CA ILE A 227 -4.11 9.20 19.08
C ILE A 227 -3.83 10.33 18.08
N LEU A 228 -3.15 10.06 16.96
CA LEU A 228 -2.97 11.06 15.90
C LEU A 228 -4.33 11.55 15.38
N VAL A 229 -5.25 10.63 15.13
CA VAL A 229 -6.60 10.96 14.68
C VAL A 229 -7.41 11.63 15.81
N ALA A 230 -7.22 11.23 17.06
CA ALA A 230 -7.85 11.85 18.23
C ALA A 230 -7.52 13.34 18.34
N PHE A 231 -6.24 13.70 18.17
CA PHE A 231 -5.84 15.11 18.14
C PHE A 231 -6.57 15.87 17.04
N MET A 232 -6.70 15.28 15.84
CA MET A 232 -7.40 15.91 14.72
C MET A 232 -8.90 16.12 14.96
N LEU A 233 -9.55 15.22 15.69
CA LEU A 233 -10.98 15.28 16.01
C LEU A 233 -11.33 16.36 17.05
N GLY A 234 -10.38 16.75 17.90
CA GLY A 234 -10.61 17.75 18.95
C GLY A 234 -10.92 19.16 18.42
N THR A 235 -11.54 20.00 19.25
CA THR A 235 -11.64 21.44 18.98
C THR A 235 -10.36 22.15 19.42
N ALA A 236 -9.62 22.75 18.48
CA ALA A 236 -8.40 23.48 18.81
C ALA A 236 -8.69 24.95 19.17
N GLU A 237 -8.89 25.19 20.46
CA GLU A 237 -9.19 26.52 20.99
C GLU A 237 -7.91 27.28 21.36
N THR A 238 -6.92 26.58 21.90
CA THR A 238 -5.65 27.15 22.33
C THR A 238 -4.57 27.08 21.23
N ALA A 239 -3.55 27.93 21.33
CA ALA A 239 -2.40 27.88 20.42
C ALA A 239 -1.68 26.52 20.47
N GLU A 240 -1.65 25.92 21.67
CA GLU A 240 -1.02 24.63 21.90
C GLU A 240 -1.80 23.48 21.26
N GLN A 241 -3.14 23.44 21.43
CA GLN A 241 -3.98 22.47 20.74
C GLN A 241 -3.87 22.59 19.21
N LYS A 242 -3.78 23.82 18.67
CA LYS A 242 -3.56 24.04 17.23
C LYS A 242 -2.21 23.50 16.76
N ARG A 243 -1.17 23.65 17.57
CA ARG A 243 0.17 23.12 17.30
C ARG A 243 0.16 21.59 17.27
N LEU A 244 -0.44 20.97 18.30
CA LEU A 244 -0.56 19.51 18.39
C LEU A 244 -1.36 18.94 17.23
N GLN A 245 -2.48 19.57 16.86
CA GLN A 245 -3.27 19.16 15.70
C GLN A 245 -2.50 19.20 14.41
N LYS A 246 -1.76 20.29 14.18
CA LYS A 246 -0.94 20.43 12.97
C LYS A 246 0.13 19.34 12.92
N LYS A 247 0.83 19.11 14.04
CA LYS A 247 1.88 18.09 14.14
C LYS A 247 1.33 16.67 13.93
N ALA A 248 0.17 16.37 14.51
CA ALA A 248 -0.50 15.08 14.33
C ALA A 248 -0.94 14.86 12.87
N LEU A 249 -1.48 15.90 12.23
CA LEU A 249 -1.88 15.86 10.82
C LEU A 249 -0.67 15.65 9.90
N GLU A 250 0.42 16.40 10.09
CA GLU A 250 1.65 16.24 9.30
C GLU A 250 2.22 14.83 9.43
N LYS A 251 2.26 14.29 10.66
CA LYS A 251 2.75 12.94 10.93
C LYS A 251 1.83 11.87 10.32
N LEU A 252 0.51 12.03 10.42
CA LEU A 252 -0.45 11.09 9.83
C LEU A 252 -0.37 11.10 8.29
N VAL A 253 -0.26 12.27 7.66
CA VAL A 253 -0.06 12.36 6.20
C VAL A 253 1.23 11.66 5.79
N PHE A 254 2.33 11.90 6.51
CA PHE A 254 3.61 11.24 6.24
C PHE A 254 3.49 9.72 6.37
N TRP A 255 2.93 9.20 7.47
CA TRP A 255 2.78 7.75 7.68
C TRP A 255 1.87 7.09 6.65
N SER A 256 0.80 7.79 6.25
CA SER A 256 -0.17 7.26 5.29
C SER A 256 0.31 7.33 3.84
N CYS A 257 1.29 8.18 3.51
CA CYS A 257 1.78 8.37 2.13
C CYS A 257 3.19 7.77 1.90
N ASP A 258 3.97 7.53 2.94
CA ASP A 258 5.26 6.85 2.82
C ASP A 258 5.07 5.35 2.54
N LYS A 259 5.70 4.85 1.47
CA LYS A 259 5.54 3.46 1.01
C LYS A 259 5.98 2.44 2.07
N LYS A 260 7.03 2.73 2.83
CA LYS A 260 7.59 1.80 3.84
C LYS A 260 6.67 1.72 5.05
N ILE A 261 6.28 2.90 5.57
CA ILE A 261 5.42 3.02 6.75
C ILE A 261 4.00 2.54 6.45
N ARG A 262 3.41 2.94 5.31
CA ARG A 262 2.08 2.48 4.88
C ARG A 262 2.06 0.97 4.68
N GLY A 263 3.13 0.39 4.13
CA GLY A 263 3.25 -1.06 4.04
C GLY A 263 3.25 -1.75 5.42
N ALA A 264 3.83 -1.12 6.44
CA ALA A 264 3.93 -1.65 7.80
C ALA A 264 2.61 -1.51 8.59
N PHE A 265 1.95 -0.36 8.50
CA PHE A 265 0.75 -0.07 9.30
C PHE A 265 -0.58 -0.18 8.53
N GLY A 266 -0.57 -0.48 7.23
CA GLY A 266 -1.69 -0.29 6.29
C GLY A 266 -3.11 -0.47 6.85
N ASP A 267 -3.45 -1.67 7.31
CA ASP A 267 -4.80 -1.95 7.84
C ASP A 267 -5.09 -1.22 9.16
N CYS A 268 -4.07 -1.05 10.01
CA CYS A 268 -4.17 -0.28 11.25
C CYS A 268 -4.43 1.20 10.96
N LEU A 269 -3.68 1.77 10.00
CA LEU A 269 -3.86 3.13 9.51
C LEU A 269 -5.28 3.33 8.99
N ALA A 270 -5.68 2.48 8.06
CA ALA A 270 -6.98 2.58 7.42
C ALA A 270 -8.14 2.51 8.41
N ASP A 271 -8.08 1.57 9.35
CA ASP A 271 -9.10 1.37 10.37
C ASP A 271 -9.16 2.58 11.33
N SER A 272 -8.03 2.98 11.93
CA SER A 272 -7.98 4.14 12.83
C SER A 272 -8.46 5.45 12.16
N MET A 273 -8.18 5.62 10.86
CA MET A 273 -8.58 6.79 10.06
C MET A 273 -10.07 6.83 9.66
N ARG A 274 -10.89 5.82 9.98
CA ARG A 274 -12.33 5.83 9.67
C ARG A 274 -13.09 7.14 9.98
N PRO A 275 -12.81 7.88 11.07
CA PRO A 275 -13.44 9.19 11.32
C PRO A 275 -13.16 10.23 10.23
N ILE A 276 -11.98 10.18 9.61
CA ILE A 276 -11.61 11.06 8.48
C ILE A 276 -12.49 10.75 7.27
N TYR A 277 -12.81 9.49 7.00
CA TYR A 277 -13.70 9.13 5.87
C TYR A 277 -15.17 9.53 6.11
N TRP A 278 -15.61 9.60 7.37
CA TRP A 278 -17.00 9.95 7.72
C TRP A 278 -17.30 11.45 7.73
N ASP A 279 -16.28 12.27 7.93
CA ASP A 279 -16.41 13.71 8.12
C ASP A 279 -15.76 14.47 6.97
N ASN A 280 -16.57 15.20 6.19
CA ASN A 280 -16.09 15.92 5.01
C ASN A 280 -15.10 17.05 5.34
N ASP A 281 -15.20 17.68 6.52
CA ASP A 281 -14.24 18.73 6.92
C ASP A 281 -12.88 18.11 7.22
N LEU A 282 -12.86 17.02 8.02
CA LEU A 282 -11.62 16.30 8.32
C LEU A 282 -11.01 15.68 7.07
N LEU A 283 -11.82 15.07 6.21
CA LEU A 283 -11.39 14.54 4.92
C LEU A 283 -10.73 15.64 4.08
N THR A 284 -11.39 16.79 3.96
CA THR A 284 -10.89 17.93 3.20
C THR A 284 -9.57 18.43 3.78
N ARG A 285 -9.49 18.65 5.09
CA ARG A 285 -8.26 19.10 5.76
C ARG A 285 -7.12 18.11 5.58
N PHE A 286 -7.40 16.81 5.69
CA PHE A 286 -6.41 15.76 5.50
C PHE A 286 -5.85 15.74 4.08
N CYS A 287 -6.73 15.79 3.08
CA CYS A 287 -6.28 15.83 1.69
C CYS A 287 -5.53 17.12 1.34
N GLN A 288 -5.98 18.28 1.83
CA GLN A 288 -5.29 19.57 1.64
C GLN A 288 -3.90 19.62 2.28
N ALA A 289 -3.65 18.79 3.31
CA ALA A 289 -2.32 18.62 3.90
C ALA A 289 -1.41 17.67 3.11
N GLY A 290 -1.87 17.14 1.96
CA GLY A 290 -1.13 16.20 1.11
C GLY A 290 -1.54 14.74 1.26
N GLY A 291 -2.60 14.45 2.02
CA GLY A 291 -3.09 13.09 2.28
C GLY A 291 -3.94 12.47 1.17
N LEU A 292 -4.16 13.15 0.03
CA LEU A 292 -5.07 12.68 -1.02
C LEU A 292 -4.68 11.31 -1.57
N GLY A 293 -3.39 11.09 -1.86
CA GLY A 293 -2.88 9.81 -2.32
C GLY A 293 -3.20 8.66 -1.37
N ALA A 294 -3.09 8.89 -0.05
CA ALA A 294 -3.42 7.87 0.95
C ALA A 294 -4.89 7.44 0.88
N ILE A 295 -5.82 8.39 0.83
CA ILE A 295 -7.26 8.12 0.71
C ILE A 295 -7.56 7.33 -0.57
N LEU A 296 -6.93 7.70 -1.69
CA LEU A 296 -7.09 7.01 -2.96
C LEU A 296 -6.59 5.55 -2.90
N GLY A 297 -5.42 5.33 -2.31
CA GLY A 297 -4.90 3.98 -2.09
C GLY A 297 -5.77 3.14 -1.15
N ASP A 298 -6.38 3.80 -0.14
CA ASP A 298 -7.24 3.15 0.83
C ASP A 298 -8.53 2.62 0.18
N GLY A 299 -9.02 3.30 -0.86
CA GLY A 299 -10.21 2.92 -1.62
C GLY A 299 -10.15 1.58 -2.38
N GLY A 300 -9.01 0.87 -2.40
CA GLY A 300 -8.95 -0.44 -3.05
C GLY A 300 -8.02 -1.49 -2.46
N MET A 301 -7.26 -1.19 -1.39
CA MET A 301 -6.19 -2.08 -0.91
C MET A 301 -6.23 -2.45 0.59
N ASN A 302 -7.23 -2.01 1.35
CA ASN A 302 -7.26 -2.22 2.81
C ASN A 302 -8.62 -2.70 3.32
N VAL A 303 -8.67 -3.04 4.62
CA VAL A 303 -9.88 -3.46 5.34
C VAL A 303 -11.02 -2.41 5.38
N SER A 304 -10.72 -1.16 5.06
CA SER A 304 -11.65 -0.02 5.01
C SER A 304 -11.95 0.47 3.58
N SER A 305 -11.75 -0.36 2.56
CA SER A 305 -11.86 0.08 1.16
C SER A 305 -13.26 0.57 0.78
N GLY A 306 -14.32 -0.01 1.36
CA GLY A 306 -15.70 0.38 1.07
C GLY A 306 -16.03 1.80 1.56
N ILE A 307 -15.70 2.09 2.81
CA ILE A 307 -15.87 3.42 3.40
C ILE A 307 -14.95 4.47 2.75
N ALA A 308 -13.67 4.15 2.53
CA ALA A 308 -12.73 5.05 1.84
C ALA A 308 -13.20 5.32 0.39
N GLY A 309 -13.66 4.29 -0.32
CA GLY A 309 -14.23 4.41 -1.66
C GLY A 309 -15.46 5.32 -1.73
N THR A 310 -16.30 5.28 -0.69
CA THR A 310 -17.44 6.19 -0.55
C THR A 310 -16.99 7.63 -0.32
N ALA A 311 -16.02 7.83 0.60
CA ALA A 311 -15.48 9.15 0.93
C ALA A 311 -14.81 9.84 -0.27
N ILE A 312 -14.08 9.09 -1.11
CA ILE A 312 -13.46 9.63 -2.33
C ILE A 312 -14.49 10.27 -3.26
N ARG A 313 -15.67 9.64 -3.39
CA ARG A 313 -16.74 10.11 -4.27
C ARG A 313 -17.44 11.35 -3.73
N THR A 314 -17.27 11.67 -2.45
CA THR A 314 -17.84 12.86 -1.81
C THR A 314 -16.83 14.00 -1.63
N LEU A 315 -15.58 13.82 -2.08
CA LEU A 315 -14.54 14.84 -2.00
C LEU A 315 -14.98 16.13 -2.73
N PRO A 316 -14.90 17.30 -2.09
CA PRO A 316 -15.19 18.55 -2.76
C PRO A 316 -14.11 18.86 -3.81
N ASP A 317 -14.53 19.55 -4.88
CA ASP A 317 -13.64 19.90 -6.00
C ASP A 317 -12.37 20.66 -5.56
N ALA A 318 -12.46 21.46 -4.50
CA ALA A 318 -11.36 22.28 -3.98
C ALA A 318 -10.20 21.47 -3.39
N VAL A 319 -10.42 20.22 -2.95
CA VAL A 319 -9.34 19.35 -2.44
C VAL A 319 -8.33 19.04 -3.55
N TRP A 320 -8.82 18.84 -4.76
CA TRP A 320 -8.01 18.47 -5.91
C TRP A 320 -7.14 19.63 -6.42
N ASP A 321 -7.44 20.87 -6.05
CA ASP A 321 -6.68 22.08 -6.45
C ASP A 321 -5.47 22.35 -5.55
N MET A 322 -5.29 21.56 -4.49
CA MET A 322 -4.30 21.81 -3.43
C MET A 322 -3.09 20.86 -3.47
N GLU A 323 -3.00 20.00 -4.48
CA GLU A 323 -1.83 19.14 -4.65
C GLU A 323 -0.60 20.00 -5.01
N SER A 324 0.47 19.82 -4.24
CA SER A 324 1.74 20.50 -4.46
C SER A 324 2.64 19.69 -5.39
N ASP A 325 3.71 20.32 -5.89
CA ASP A 325 4.76 19.60 -6.63
C ASP A 325 5.37 18.43 -5.82
N ASN A 326 5.26 18.46 -4.49
CA ASN A 326 5.76 17.40 -3.61
C ASN A 326 4.73 16.28 -3.35
N SER A 327 3.42 16.60 -3.25
CA SER A 327 2.38 15.60 -2.95
C SER A 327 1.89 14.91 -4.23
N LEU A 328 1.86 15.62 -5.35
CA LEU A 328 1.33 15.13 -6.61
C LEU A 328 2.06 13.88 -7.15
N PRO A 329 3.41 13.74 -7.04
CA PRO A 329 4.09 12.49 -7.41
C PRO A 329 3.62 11.31 -6.56
N THR A 330 3.52 11.48 -5.25
CA THR A 330 3.05 10.43 -4.32
C THR A 330 1.60 10.05 -4.61
N THR A 331 0.73 11.04 -4.80
CA THR A 331 -0.68 10.83 -5.18
C THR A 331 -0.80 10.10 -6.51
N SER A 332 0.01 10.47 -7.51
CA SER A 332 0.04 9.79 -8.81
C SER A 332 0.50 8.34 -8.66
N LYS A 333 1.54 8.07 -7.85
CA LYS A 333 2.05 6.72 -7.59
C LYS A 333 1.04 5.83 -6.88
N LEU A 334 0.36 6.34 -5.84
CA LEU A 334 -0.67 5.56 -5.13
C LEU A 334 -1.91 5.28 -5.98
N LEU A 335 -2.27 6.20 -6.89
CA LEU A 335 -3.27 5.92 -7.91
C LEU A 335 -2.83 4.81 -8.86
N LEU A 336 -1.55 4.74 -9.19
CA LEU A 336 -1.05 3.68 -10.07
C LEU A 336 -1.17 2.30 -9.45
N ASP A 337 -0.75 2.16 -8.19
CA ASP A 337 -0.87 0.91 -7.45
C ASP A 337 -2.33 0.39 -7.49
N LEU A 338 -3.30 1.30 -7.35
CA LEU A 338 -4.73 0.99 -7.47
C LEU A 338 -5.13 0.48 -8.87
N GLY A 339 -4.62 1.11 -9.93
CA GLY A 339 -4.91 0.76 -11.33
C GLY A 339 -4.26 -0.56 -11.80
N GLU A 340 -3.14 -0.97 -11.19
CA GLU A 340 -2.47 -2.23 -11.51
C GLU A 340 -3.15 -3.44 -10.86
N MET A 341 -3.71 -3.25 -9.66
CA MET A 341 -4.31 -4.32 -8.87
C MET A 341 -5.78 -4.61 -9.21
N SER A 342 -6.38 -3.84 -10.10
CA SER A 342 -7.81 -3.86 -10.37
C SER A 342 -8.28 -5.15 -11.07
N LYS A 343 -8.58 -6.18 -10.28
CA LYS A 343 -9.55 -7.23 -10.64
C LYS A 343 -10.98 -6.84 -10.26
N HIS A 344 -11.15 -5.72 -9.54
CA HIS A 344 -12.42 -5.26 -8.96
C HIS A 344 -12.89 -3.94 -9.60
N ARG A 345 -14.18 -3.86 -9.93
CA ARG A 345 -14.81 -2.70 -10.60
C ARG A 345 -14.70 -1.40 -9.78
N THR A 346 -14.74 -1.49 -8.45
CA THR A 346 -14.69 -0.31 -7.57
C THR A 346 -13.33 0.40 -7.61
N ALA A 347 -12.24 -0.37 -7.68
CA ALA A 347 -10.88 0.17 -7.81
C ALA A 347 -10.70 0.93 -9.14
N ASP A 348 -11.29 0.42 -10.23
CA ASP A 348 -11.28 1.10 -11.54
C ASP A 348 -11.98 2.44 -11.51
N ASP A 349 -13.17 2.49 -10.91
CA ASP A 349 -13.95 3.72 -10.84
C ASP A 349 -13.17 4.81 -10.07
N ILE A 350 -12.57 4.44 -8.93
CA ILE A 350 -11.76 5.36 -8.11
C ILE A 350 -10.51 5.80 -8.87
N PHE A 351 -9.81 4.86 -9.50
CA PHE A 351 -8.63 5.13 -10.31
C PHE A 351 -8.92 6.14 -11.43
N LEU A 352 -10.00 5.91 -12.19
CA LEU A 352 -10.38 6.76 -13.29
C LEU A 352 -10.88 8.13 -12.83
N TYR A 353 -11.63 8.17 -11.73
CA TYR A 353 -12.06 9.41 -11.11
C TYR A 353 -10.86 10.27 -10.65
N GLY A 354 -9.84 9.65 -10.06
CA GLY A 354 -8.59 10.31 -9.68
C GLY A 354 -7.81 10.83 -10.90
N CYS A 355 -7.63 9.98 -11.92
CA CYS A 355 -6.95 10.38 -13.16
C CYS A 355 -7.64 11.57 -13.83
N HIS A 356 -8.97 11.54 -13.93
CA HIS A 356 -9.75 12.63 -14.49
C HIS A 356 -9.54 13.95 -13.73
N ASN A 357 -9.63 13.91 -12.40
CA ASN A 357 -9.50 15.12 -11.59
C ASN A 357 -8.09 15.70 -11.59
N ILE A 358 -7.05 14.86 -11.59
CA ILE A 358 -5.66 15.30 -11.74
C ILE A 358 -5.45 15.95 -13.11
N TYR A 359 -5.87 15.29 -14.18
CA TYR A 359 -5.68 15.79 -15.54
C TYR A 359 -6.39 17.13 -15.78
N LYS A 360 -7.64 17.26 -15.32
CA LYS A 360 -8.45 18.48 -15.45
C LYS A 360 -7.74 19.72 -14.88
N ARG A 361 -6.86 19.56 -13.89
CA ARG A 361 -6.23 20.65 -13.13
C ARG A 361 -4.76 20.87 -13.46
N TYR A 362 -4.01 19.78 -13.52
CA TYR A 362 -2.55 19.80 -13.68
C TYR A 362 -2.11 19.41 -15.09
N GLY A 363 -3.06 19.07 -15.97
CA GLY A 363 -2.80 18.61 -17.31
C GLY A 363 -2.04 17.30 -17.33
N ILE A 364 -1.20 17.13 -18.35
CA ILE A 364 -0.52 15.87 -18.63
C ILE A 364 0.77 15.66 -17.81
N ALA A 365 1.38 16.74 -17.31
CA ALA A 365 2.70 16.69 -16.69
C ALA A 365 2.82 15.67 -15.53
N PRO A 366 1.81 15.49 -14.65
CA PRO A 366 1.89 14.49 -13.58
C PRO A 366 1.99 13.06 -14.11
N PHE A 367 1.27 12.74 -15.19
CA PHE A 367 1.30 11.41 -15.81
C PHE A 367 2.60 11.15 -16.57
N ILE A 368 3.20 12.19 -17.15
CA ILE A 368 4.54 12.09 -17.75
C ILE A 368 5.55 11.78 -16.65
N ARG A 369 5.59 12.58 -15.58
CA ARG A 369 6.53 12.36 -14.46
C ARG A 369 6.35 11.00 -13.80
N ALA A 370 5.11 10.60 -13.55
CA ALA A 370 4.78 9.28 -13.01
C ALA A 370 4.90 8.14 -14.05
N GLY A 371 5.24 8.45 -15.30
CA GLY A 371 5.64 7.49 -16.32
C GLY A 371 7.14 7.53 -16.61
N GLU A 372 7.86 8.54 -16.13
CA GLU A 372 9.30 8.75 -16.16
C GLU A 372 9.88 8.30 -14.82
N SER A 373 9.91 6.99 -14.56
CA SER A 373 10.67 6.45 -13.44
C SER A 373 11.49 5.25 -13.84
N ASP A 374 12.51 4.99 -13.04
CA ASP A 374 13.44 3.88 -13.22
C ASP A 374 12.83 2.54 -12.76
N GLU A 375 11.60 2.57 -12.24
CA GLU A 375 10.92 1.42 -11.63
C GLU A 375 10.08 0.64 -12.65
N TRP A 376 10.41 -0.63 -12.88
CA TRP A 376 9.71 -1.50 -13.84
C TRP A 376 8.18 -1.64 -13.70
N HIS A 377 7.63 -1.64 -12.48
CA HIS A 377 6.18 -1.74 -12.21
C HIS A 377 5.42 -0.46 -12.51
N GLU A 378 6.08 0.60 -12.96
CA GLU A 378 5.28 1.75 -13.30
C GLU A 378 4.47 1.47 -14.57
N PRO A 379 3.15 1.68 -14.49
CA PRO A 379 2.23 1.08 -15.40
C PRO A 379 2.38 1.75 -16.76
N GLU A 380 2.54 0.87 -17.74
CA GLU A 380 2.44 1.16 -19.16
C GLU A 380 1.21 2.03 -19.48
N PHE A 381 0.19 2.05 -18.60
CA PHE A 381 -0.99 2.89 -18.67
C PHE A 381 -0.68 4.40 -18.60
N PHE A 382 0.14 4.90 -17.67
CA PHE A 382 0.43 6.35 -17.62
C PHE A 382 1.29 6.80 -18.80
N CYS A 383 2.24 5.97 -19.24
CA CYS A 383 2.96 6.21 -20.49
C CYS A 383 2.01 6.22 -21.70
N TYR A 384 1.08 5.27 -21.75
CA TYR A 384 0.05 5.18 -22.80
C TYR A 384 -0.85 6.42 -22.82
N VAL A 385 -1.37 6.81 -21.66
CA VAL A 385 -2.23 7.98 -21.49
C VAL A 385 -1.47 9.25 -21.85
N ALA A 386 -0.24 9.43 -21.36
CA ALA A 386 0.57 10.58 -21.69
C ALA A 386 0.77 10.70 -23.21
N GLN A 387 1.21 9.63 -23.87
CA GLN A 387 1.38 9.65 -25.32
C GLN A 387 0.07 9.94 -26.06
N ARG A 388 -1.06 9.34 -25.66
CA ARG A 388 -2.37 9.59 -26.27
C ARG A 388 -2.84 11.02 -26.10
N LEU A 389 -2.63 11.61 -24.93
CA LEU A 389 -3.02 12.98 -24.64
C LEU A 389 -2.11 13.99 -25.37
N GLN A 390 -0.83 13.66 -25.57
CA GLN A 390 0.08 14.45 -26.43
C GLN A 390 -0.32 14.40 -27.90
N ASP A 391 -0.58 13.20 -28.43
CA ASP A 391 -0.87 12.98 -29.85
C ASP A 391 -2.24 13.55 -30.26
N GLU A 392 -3.25 13.45 -29.38
CA GLU A 392 -4.62 13.85 -29.69
C GLU A 392 -4.90 15.32 -29.33
N GLY A 393 -4.06 15.97 -28.51
CA GLY A 393 -4.12 17.42 -28.27
C GLY A 393 -5.40 17.93 -27.59
N LEU A 394 -6.13 17.08 -26.87
CA LEU A 394 -7.44 17.41 -26.31
C LEU A 394 -7.36 17.80 -24.82
N PRO A 395 -7.76 19.03 -24.44
CA PRO A 395 -7.59 19.55 -23.09
C PRO A 395 -8.62 19.02 -22.07
N SER A 396 -9.73 18.41 -22.50
CA SER A 396 -10.82 18.02 -21.58
C SER A 396 -11.32 16.62 -21.90
N ARG A 397 -10.89 15.63 -21.12
CA ARG A 397 -11.42 14.26 -21.17
C ARG A 397 -12.56 14.12 -20.18
N THR A 398 -13.72 13.58 -20.59
CA THR A 398 -14.76 13.16 -19.62
C THR A 398 -14.38 11.84 -18.95
N GLU A 399 -15.08 11.47 -17.86
CA GLU A 399 -14.87 10.19 -17.19
C GLU A 399 -15.08 9.00 -18.13
N GLU A 400 -16.05 9.07 -19.05
CA GLU A 400 -16.30 8.05 -20.08
C GLU A 400 -15.13 7.89 -21.05
N GLU A 401 -14.44 8.98 -21.38
CA GLU A 401 -13.26 8.93 -22.24
C GLU A 401 -12.06 8.29 -21.51
N TRP A 402 -11.91 8.55 -20.21
CA TRP A 402 -10.95 7.83 -19.37
C TRP A 402 -11.27 6.34 -19.29
N LYS A 403 -12.55 5.97 -19.09
CA LYS A 403 -13.01 4.56 -19.14
C LYS A 403 -12.66 3.91 -20.47
N LYS A 404 -12.82 4.64 -21.59
CA LYS A 404 -12.46 4.16 -22.92
C LYS A 404 -10.95 3.95 -23.04
N LEU A 405 -10.11 4.88 -22.59
CA LEU A 405 -8.65 4.74 -22.60
C LEU A 405 -8.20 3.51 -21.81
N LEU A 406 -8.73 3.30 -20.60
CA LEU A 406 -8.44 2.10 -19.81
C LEU A 406 -8.90 0.82 -20.51
N GLY A 407 -10.10 0.83 -21.08
CA GLY A 407 -10.63 -0.29 -21.84
C GLY A 407 -9.80 -0.64 -23.08
N ASP A 408 -9.35 0.37 -23.82
CA ASP A 408 -8.49 0.22 -24.99
C ASP A 408 -7.13 -0.33 -24.58
N PHE A 409 -6.51 0.24 -23.54
CA PHE A 409 -5.25 -0.22 -22.97
C PHE A 409 -5.30 -1.70 -22.53
N ARG A 410 -6.35 -2.11 -21.80
CA ARG A 410 -6.51 -3.50 -21.33
C ARG A 410 -6.67 -4.51 -22.46
N LYS A 411 -7.27 -4.11 -23.58
CA LYS A 411 -7.39 -4.94 -24.78
C LYS A 411 -6.07 -5.03 -25.54
N MET A 412 -5.08 -4.18 -25.25
CA MET A 412 -3.78 -4.24 -25.91
C MET A 412 -2.96 -5.44 -25.44
N PRO A 413 -2.34 -6.18 -26.38
CA PRO A 413 -1.34 -7.19 -26.04
C PRO A 413 -0.24 -6.58 -25.17
N VAL A 414 0.25 -7.33 -24.17
CA VAL A 414 1.31 -6.90 -23.24
C VAL A 414 2.51 -6.31 -23.99
N THR A 415 2.91 -6.93 -25.11
CA THR A 415 4.03 -6.45 -25.93
C THR A 415 3.79 -5.08 -26.57
N VAL A 416 2.54 -4.75 -26.90
CA VAL A 416 2.16 -3.43 -27.41
C VAL A 416 2.19 -2.41 -26.29
N ARG A 417 1.67 -2.78 -25.10
CA ARG A 417 1.71 -1.93 -23.91
C ARG A 417 3.16 -1.58 -23.52
N GLY A 418 4.05 -2.56 -23.55
CA GLY A 418 5.48 -2.37 -23.27
C GLY A 418 6.19 -1.34 -24.17
N ARG A 419 5.68 -1.03 -25.36
CA ARG A 419 6.24 0.03 -26.22
C ARG A 419 5.99 1.43 -25.69
N TYR A 420 4.81 1.66 -25.12
CA TYR A 420 4.50 2.93 -24.48
C TYR A 420 5.48 3.16 -23.33
N ARG A 421 5.73 2.11 -22.53
CA ARG A 421 6.76 2.15 -21.48
C ARG A 421 8.16 2.39 -22.01
N TRP A 422 8.60 1.67 -23.05
CA TRP A 422 9.93 1.89 -23.65
C TRP A 422 10.19 3.35 -24.02
N SER A 423 9.16 4.01 -24.56
CA SER A 423 9.25 5.40 -24.99
C SER A 423 9.37 6.38 -23.81
N GLY A 424 8.79 6.03 -22.65
CA GLY A 424 8.82 6.83 -21.42
C GLY A 424 10.02 6.56 -20.50
N LEU A 425 10.74 5.44 -20.66
CA LEU A 425 11.97 5.16 -19.89
C LEU A 425 13.03 6.23 -20.18
N ASP A 426 13.87 6.55 -19.18
CA ASP A 426 15.05 7.39 -19.35
C ASP A 426 16.22 6.60 -20.01
N SER A 427 17.44 7.14 -20.03
CA SER A 427 18.58 6.40 -20.61
C SER A 427 18.95 5.16 -19.79
N ALA A 428 19.04 5.30 -18.46
CA ALA A 428 19.46 4.21 -17.58
C ALA A 428 18.46 3.04 -17.61
N GLY A 429 17.17 3.34 -17.51
CA GLY A 429 16.09 2.37 -17.59
C GLY A 429 16.06 1.62 -18.92
N ARG A 430 16.31 2.28 -20.05
CA ARG A 430 16.38 1.59 -21.36
C ARG A 430 17.52 0.58 -21.41
N TRP A 431 18.69 0.92 -20.87
CA TRP A 431 19.82 -0.01 -20.78
C TRP A 431 19.53 -1.18 -19.85
N GLN A 432 18.89 -0.92 -18.71
CA GLN A 432 18.49 -1.95 -17.74
C GLN A 432 17.45 -2.92 -18.30
N PHE A 433 16.50 -2.41 -19.10
CA PHE A 433 15.35 -3.18 -19.59
C PHE A 433 15.43 -3.58 -21.07
N ILE A 434 16.59 -3.42 -21.70
CA ILE A 434 16.84 -3.83 -23.08
C ILE A 434 16.52 -5.31 -23.32
N ASP A 435 16.73 -6.18 -22.33
CA ASP A 435 16.46 -7.61 -22.50
C ASP A 435 14.98 -7.95 -22.57
N TYR A 436 14.13 -7.13 -21.95
CA TYR A 436 12.71 -7.39 -21.85
C TYR A 436 11.88 -6.74 -22.94
N TYR A 437 12.09 -5.44 -23.17
CA TYR A 437 11.39 -4.71 -24.22
C TYR A 437 12.06 -4.88 -25.59
N GLY A 438 13.27 -5.45 -25.60
CA GLY A 438 14.08 -5.65 -26.78
C GLY A 438 13.62 -6.75 -27.73
N CYS A 439 14.41 -6.98 -28.78
CA CYS A 439 14.12 -7.99 -29.79
C CYS A 439 14.11 -9.41 -29.20
N ASP A 440 13.07 -10.19 -29.54
CA ASP A 440 12.89 -11.58 -29.08
C ASP A 440 13.67 -12.61 -29.92
N ASN A 441 14.25 -12.18 -31.05
CA ASN A 441 15.17 -13.04 -31.80
C ASN A 441 16.48 -13.19 -30.99
N ARG A 442 16.80 -14.43 -30.59
CA ARG A 442 18.01 -14.76 -29.84
C ARG A 442 19.29 -14.38 -30.59
N ASP A 443 19.24 -14.38 -31.93
CA ASP A 443 20.37 -14.08 -32.80
C ASP A 443 20.34 -12.63 -33.32
N CYS A 444 19.65 -11.73 -32.62
CA CYS A 444 19.61 -10.31 -32.98
C CYS A 444 21.00 -9.66 -32.79
N SER A 445 21.69 -9.40 -33.91
CA SER A 445 23.01 -8.77 -33.91
C SER A 445 23.03 -7.39 -33.24
N GLU A 446 21.99 -6.60 -33.47
CA GLU A 446 21.83 -5.25 -32.91
C GLU A 446 21.67 -5.29 -31.39
N LYS A 447 20.81 -6.17 -30.87
CA LYS A 447 20.65 -6.39 -29.43
C LYS A 447 21.97 -6.83 -28.79
N ALA A 448 22.68 -7.75 -29.44
CA ALA A 448 23.97 -8.25 -28.97
C ALA A 448 25.07 -7.18 -28.97
N GLU A 449 25.04 -6.21 -29.89
CA GLU A 449 25.95 -5.07 -29.90
C GLU A 449 25.64 -4.08 -28.78
N LEU A 450 24.37 -3.71 -28.62
CA LEU A 450 23.91 -2.83 -27.54
C LEU A 450 24.25 -3.43 -26.16
N LEU A 451 23.96 -4.71 -25.93
CA LEU A 451 24.33 -5.39 -24.67
C LEU A 451 25.84 -5.40 -24.40
N ARG A 452 26.67 -5.56 -25.44
CA ARG A 452 28.14 -5.49 -25.30
C ARG A 452 28.60 -4.09 -24.90
N HIS A 453 27.98 -3.05 -25.47
CA HIS A 453 28.27 -1.66 -25.08
C HIS A 453 27.85 -1.38 -23.64
N CYS A 454 26.67 -1.84 -23.21
CA CYS A 454 26.20 -1.74 -21.82
C CYS A 454 27.20 -2.36 -20.81
N GLN A 455 27.76 -3.52 -21.14
CA GLN A 455 28.74 -4.20 -20.27
C GLN A 455 30.11 -3.53 -20.25
N ARG A 456 30.46 -2.78 -21.29
CA ARG A 456 31.76 -2.14 -21.47
C ARG A 456 31.58 -0.78 -22.13
N PRO A 457 31.04 0.20 -21.39
CA PRO A 457 30.89 1.55 -21.91
C PRO A 457 32.26 2.10 -22.24
N THR A 458 32.33 2.90 -23.29
CA THR A 458 33.56 3.60 -23.64
C THR A 458 33.78 4.74 -22.64
N GLY A 459 35.04 5.07 -22.33
CA GLY A 459 35.35 6.29 -21.57
C GLY A 459 35.08 7.59 -22.33
N ASP A 460 34.53 7.51 -23.55
CA ASP A 460 34.19 8.62 -24.42
C ASP A 460 32.71 8.96 -24.30
N GLU A 461 32.42 10.17 -23.81
CA GLU A 461 31.06 10.67 -23.58
C GLU A 461 30.26 10.87 -24.87
N ALA A 462 30.91 11.22 -25.99
CA ALA A 462 30.22 11.42 -27.26
C ALA A 462 29.74 10.09 -27.85
N ILE A 463 30.56 9.03 -27.72
CA ILE A 463 30.18 7.68 -28.14
C ILE A 463 29.03 7.16 -27.28
N ASN A 464 29.07 7.37 -25.97
CA ASN A 464 28.00 6.93 -25.08
C ASN A 464 26.65 7.64 -25.40
N LYS A 465 26.66 8.95 -25.67
CA LYS A 465 25.46 9.69 -26.09
C LYS A 465 24.87 9.20 -27.41
N GLU A 466 25.72 8.85 -28.37
CA GLU A 466 25.27 8.28 -29.65
C GLU A 466 24.67 6.87 -29.46
N MET A 467 25.24 6.06 -28.57
CA MET A 467 24.71 4.75 -28.23
C MET A 467 23.37 4.82 -27.51
N ASP A 468 23.18 5.80 -26.61
CA ASP A 468 21.88 6.07 -25.96
C ASP A 468 20.81 6.43 -27.01
N ARG A 469 21.15 7.30 -27.96
CA ARG A 469 20.26 7.68 -29.07
C ARG A 469 19.91 6.47 -29.94
N ARG A 470 20.91 5.65 -30.27
CA ARG A 470 20.74 4.41 -31.05
C ARG A 470 19.84 3.42 -30.32
N LEU A 471 20.00 3.25 -29.01
CA LEU A 471 19.15 2.40 -28.18
C LEU A 471 17.69 2.87 -28.19
N TYR A 472 17.48 4.18 -27.97
CA TYR A 472 16.13 4.77 -28.00
C TYR A 472 15.42 4.49 -29.33
N GLU A 473 16.06 4.84 -30.44
CA GLU A 473 15.52 4.62 -31.79
C GLU A 473 15.32 3.14 -32.11
N TRP A 474 16.23 2.28 -31.67
CA TRP A 474 16.11 0.83 -31.86
C TRP A 474 14.82 0.26 -31.26
N GLY A 475 14.52 0.59 -30.00
CA GLY A 475 13.31 0.09 -29.35
C GLY A 475 12.02 0.76 -29.84
N LYS A 476 12.09 2.06 -30.19
CA LYS A 476 10.95 2.78 -30.79
C LYS A 476 10.51 2.18 -32.13
N ASN A 477 11.47 1.77 -32.95
CA ASN A 477 11.25 1.28 -34.32
C ASN A 477 11.06 -0.24 -34.42
N MET A 478 10.86 -0.95 -33.31
CA MET A 478 10.58 -2.38 -33.36
C MET A 478 9.31 -2.66 -34.18
N VAL A 479 9.22 -3.88 -34.71
CA VAL A 479 8.01 -4.46 -35.29
C VAL A 479 7.47 -5.55 -34.36
N ILE A 480 6.15 -5.70 -34.30
CA ILE A 480 5.51 -6.78 -33.54
C ILE A 480 4.98 -7.78 -34.56
N CYS A 481 5.00 -9.07 -34.21
CA CYS A 481 4.33 -10.06 -35.05
C CYS A 481 2.84 -9.72 -35.19
N ASP A 482 2.40 -9.38 -36.39
CA ASP A 482 1.00 -9.02 -36.68
C ASP A 482 0.00 -10.12 -36.29
N ALA A 483 0.47 -11.37 -36.34
CA ALA A 483 -0.34 -12.56 -36.22
C ALA A 483 -0.70 -12.88 -34.75
N CYS A 484 0.27 -12.91 -33.83
CA CYS A 484 0.03 -13.21 -32.41
C CYS A 484 0.10 -11.97 -31.50
N ARG A 485 0.69 -10.88 -32.01
CA ARG A 485 0.97 -9.62 -31.30
C ARG A 485 1.75 -9.77 -29.99
N SER A 486 2.44 -10.89 -29.79
CA SER A 486 3.09 -11.22 -28.52
C SER A 486 4.60 -11.08 -28.51
N LYS A 487 5.25 -10.91 -29.67
CA LYS A 487 6.70 -10.91 -29.80
C LYS A 487 7.19 -9.66 -30.55
N PRO A 488 8.12 -8.88 -29.96
CA PRO A 488 8.76 -7.75 -30.62
C PRO A 488 10.04 -8.18 -31.34
N TYR A 489 10.34 -7.52 -32.46
CA TYR A 489 11.53 -7.71 -33.26
C TYR A 489 12.13 -6.35 -33.63
N CYS A 490 13.45 -6.24 -33.73
CA CYS A 490 14.10 -4.98 -34.13
C CYS A 490 13.85 -4.58 -35.60
N GLY A 491 13.17 -5.44 -36.37
CA GLY A 491 12.81 -5.20 -37.77
C GLY A 491 12.28 -6.45 -38.44
N VAL A 492 11.75 -6.29 -39.65
CA VAL A 492 11.14 -7.37 -40.44
C VAL A 492 12.13 -8.51 -40.71
N ASN A 493 13.39 -8.19 -41.01
CA ASN A 493 14.43 -9.19 -41.24
C ASN A 493 14.66 -10.08 -40.01
N CYS A 494 14.63 -9.48 -38.81
CA CYS A 494 14.84 -10.19 -37.56
C CYS A 494 13.63 -11.08 -37.22
N GLN A 495 12.41 -10.62 -37.54
CA GLN A 495 11.19 -11.41 -37.44
C GLN A 495 11.21 -12.61 -38.38
N GLN A 496 11.65 -12.42 -39.63
CA GLN A 496 11.78 -13.49 -40.62
C GLN A 496 12.82 -14.52 -40.19
N ALA A 497 13.98 -14.08 -39.69
CA ALA A 497 15.00 -14.97 -39.16
C ALA A 497 14.49 -15.82 -37.99
N ALA A 498 13.64 -15.25 -37.13
CA ALA A 498 13.06 -15.97 -35.99
C ALA A 498 11.82 -16.82 -36.34
N ALA A 499 11.32 -16.76 -37.58
CA ALA A 499 10.00 -17.28 -37.94
C ALA A 499 9.83 -18.78 -37.63
N SER A 500 10.84 -19.59 -37.91
CA SER A 500 10.84 -21.03 -37.62
C SER A 500 10.73 -21.31 -36.12
N SER A 501 11.52 -20.61 -35.30
CA SER A 501 11.51 -20.76 -33.84
C SER A 501 10.25 -20.18 -33.17
N HIS A 502 9.61 -19.19 -33.80
CA HIS A 502 8.40 -18.55 -33.29
C HIS A 502 7.11 -19.29 -33.68
N ALA A 503 7.06 -19.95 -34.85
CA ALA A 503 5.83 -20.47 -35.45
C ALA A 503 4.92 -21.27 -34.48
N ALA A 504 5.48 -22.22 -33.73
CA ALA A 504 4.72 -23.03 -32.78
C ALA A 504 4.07 -22.20 -31.66
N ARG A 505 4.82 -21.25 -31.10
CA ARG A 505 4.32 -20.36 -30.03
C ARG A 505 3.30 -19.35 -30.57
N CYS A 506 3.52 -18.85 -31.78
CA CYS A 506 2.59 -17.96 -32.48
C CYS A 506 1.22 -18.63 -32.65
N ALA A 507 1.20 -19.87 -33.17
CA ALA A 507 -0.02 -20.64 -33.37
C ALA A 507 -0.77 -20.93 -32.04
N LEU A 508 -0.03 -21.24 -30.97
CA LEU A 508 -0.62 -21.47 -29.65
C LEU A 508 -1.33 -20.21 -29.12
N ILE A 509 -0.68 -19.04 -29.23
CA ILE A 509 -1.23 -17.77 -28.75
C ILE A 509 -2.46 -17.38 -29.56
N GLN A 510 -2.42 -17.55 -30.88
CA GLN A 510 -3.58 -17.30 -31.74
C GLN A 510 -4.77 -18.20 -31.39
N ARG A 511 -4.54 -19.49 -31.11
CA ARG A 511 -5.60 -20.40 -30.67
C ARG A 511 -6.24 -19.92 -29.35
N ARG A 512 -5.43 -19.51 -28.37
CA ARG A 512 -5.91 -18.99 -27.09
C ARG A 512 -6.70 -17.68 -27.27
N GLN A 513 -6.23 -16.78 -28.12
CA GLN A 513 -6.94 -15.53 -28.43
C GLN A 513 -8.30 -15.80 -29.10
N ASN A 514 -8.36 -16.74 -30.04
CA ASN A 514 -9.60 -17.13 -30.71
C ASN A 514 -10.59 -17.83 -29.76
N GLN A 515 -10.10 -18.63 -28.80
CA GLN A 515 -10.93 -19.25 -27.75
C GLN A 515 -11.46 -18.23 -26.74
N ALA A 516 -10.72 -17.16 -26.45
CA ALA A 516 -11.18 -16.07 -25.59
C ALA A 516 -12.26 -15.20 -26.26
N ILE A 517 -12.23 -15.09 -27.59
CA ILE A 517 -13.22 -14.35 -28.40
C ILE A 517 -14.47 -15.20 -28.66
N ASN A 518 -14.30 -16.51 -28.82
CA ASN A 518 -15.37 -17.49 -28.98
C ASN A 518 -15.24 -18.57 -27.89
N PRO A 519 -15.71 -18.31 -26.66
CA PRO A 519 -15.70 -19.32 -25.64
C PRO A 519 -16.56 -20.50 -26.12
N PRO A 520 -16.12 -21.77 -25.93
CA PRO A 520 -17.00 -22.91 -26.15
C PRO A 520 -18.28 -22.73 -25.30
N PRO A 521 -19.44 -23.26 -25.74
CA PRO A 521 -20.65 -23.25 -24.91
C PRO A 521 -20.27 -23.80 -23.53
N ALA A 522 -20.65 -23.07 -22.48
CA ALA A 522 -20.25 -23.37 -21.11
C ALA A 522 -20.63 -24.81 -20.77
N ASP A 523 -19.63 -25.69 -20.69
CA ASP A 523 -19.77 -27.00 -20.06
C ASP A 523 -19.60 -26.79 -18.55
N PRO A 524 -20.62 -27.03 -17.71
CA PRO A 524 -20.61 -26.68 -16.29
C PRO A 524 -19.52 -27.39 -15.46
N MET A 525 -18.74 -28.31 -16.02
CA MET A 525 -17.79 -29.15 -15.26
C MET A 525 -16.33 -29.14 -15.77
N GLY A 526 -15.95 -28.28 -16.72
CA GLY A 526 -14.66 -28.42 -17.42
C GLY A 526 -13.42 -27.71 -16.85
N TRP A 527 -13.52 -26.84 -15.84
CA TRP A 527 -12.42 -25.92 -15.48
C TRP A 527 -11.44 -26.40 -14.40
N PHE A 528 -11.53 -27.64 -13.92
CA PHE A 528 -10.69 -28.14 -12.81
C PHE A 528 -9.81 -29.34 -13.18
N GLN A 529 -8.91 -29.19 -14.15
CA GLN A 529 -7.69 -30.01 -14.23
C GLN A 529 -6.57 -29.21 -14.91
N GLU A 530 -5.86 -28.38 -14.14
CA GLU A 530 -4.42 -28.08 -14.31
C GLU A 530 -3.84 -27.47 -13.03
#